data_AF-A0A2E9VFZ8-F1
#
_entry.id   AF-A0A2E9VFZ8-F1
#
_cell.length_a   1.000
_cell.length_b   1.000
_cell.length_c   1.000
_cell.angle_alpha   90.00
_cell.angle_beta   90.00
_cell.angle_gamma   90.00
#
_symmetry.space_group_name_H-M   'P 1'
#
loop_
_entity.id
_entity.type
_entity.pdbx_description
1 polymer ?
#
loop_
_entity_poly.entity_id
_entity_poly.type
_entity_poly.pdbx_seq_one_letter_code
_entity_poly.pdbx_strand_id
1 'polypeptide(L)'
;MDLKELALHSKGILFGDPVEVINFSIDTRTLNKGDVYIAIKGDRFDGHDFILEAEKNGAKAFIVSKQIQTDLPYVLVKNTINFIEEIAILNRSSFKGNVIGITGTNGKTTSKQILSTLLSKIHECHKTQGNKNNHIGVPFCMLNLTNS
;
A
#
# COMPACT_ATOMS: atom_id res chain seq x y z
N MET A 1 4.23 -6.67 10.89
CA MET A 1 5.21 -5.61 10.65
C MET A 1 4.71 -4.35 11.34
N ASP A 2 5.57 -3.62 12.04
CA ASP A 2 5.18 -2.37 12.70
C ASP A 2 5.78 -1.13 12.00
N LEU A 3 5.37 0.06 12.44
CA LEU A 3 5.83 1.33 11.86
C LEU A 3 7.35 1.54 12.02
N LYS A 4 7.96 0.96 13.06
CA LYS A 4 9.41 1.06 13.34
C LYS A 4 10.21 0.20 12.36
N GLU A 5 9.76 -1.01 12.09
CA GLU A 5 10.34 -1.89 11.06
C GLU A 5 10.25 -1.25 9.67
N LEU A 6 9.11 -0.63 9.34
CA LEU A 6 8.95 0.09 8.06
C LEU A 6 9.93 1.27 7.94
N ALA A 7 10.11 2.04 9.01
CA ALA A 7 11.10 3.12 9.03
C ALA A 7 12.53 2.59 8.81
N LEU A 8 12.89 1.48 9.46
CA LEU A 8 14.22 0.88 9.31
C LEU A 8 14.49 0.42 7.87
N HIS A 9 13.55 -0.34 7.28
CA HIS A 9 13.72 -0.89 5.93
C HIS A 9 13.79 0.19 4.86
N SER A 10 12.97 1.24 5.00
CA SER A 10 12.92 2.35 4.05
C SER A 10 13.95 3.45 4.32
N LYS A 11 14.80 3.29 5.34
CA LYS A 11 15.73 4.32 5.84
C LYS A 11 15.01 5.63 6.14
N GLY A 12 13.77 5.53 6.59
CA GLY A 12 12.93 6.63 7.04
C GLY A 12 13.15 6.99 8.50
N ILE A 13 12.54 8.09 8.92
CA ILE A 13 12.58 8.57 10.30
C ILE A 13 11.17 8.41 10.89
N LEU A 14 11.06 7.67 11.99
CA LEU A 14 9.83 7.50 12.74
C LEU A 14 9.60 8.71 13.67
N PHE A 15 8.39 9.25 13.64
CA PHE A 15 7.88 10.25 14.57
C PHE A 15 6.67 9.68 15.32
N GLY A 16 6.63 9.89 16.64
CA GLY A 16 5.60 9.32 17.52
C GLY A 16 5.84 7.85 17.89
N ASP A 17 4.87 7.25 18.57
CA ASP A 17 4.95 5.86 19.01
C ASP A 17 4.64 4.88 17.87
N PRO A 18 5.42 3.80 17.70
CA PRO A 18 5.18 2.84 16.63
C PRO A 18 3.87 2.09 16.83
N VAL A 19 3.16 1.89 15.72
CA VAL A 19 1.92 1.10 15.69
C VAL A 19 2.08 -0.11 14.79
N GLU A 20 1.35 -1.18 15.11
CA GLU A 20 1.20 -2.30 14.19
C GLU A 20 0.49 -1.86 12.91
N VAL A 21 1.01 -2.37 11.79
CA VAL A 21 0.50 -2.10 10.45
C VAL A 21 -0.19 -3.35 9.91
N ILE A 22 -1.49 -3.20 9.64
CA ILE A 22 -2.33 -4.26 9.09
C ILE A 22 -2.55 -4.05 7.59
N ASN A 23 -2.95 -2.84 7.20
CA ASN A 23 -3.24 -2.48 5.82
C ASN A 23 -2.69 -1.09 5.50
N PHE A 24 -2.45 -0.85 4.21
CA PHE A 24 -2.10 0.46 3.68
C PHE A 24 -3.22 1.01 2.78
N SER A 25 -3.39 2.33 2.80
CA SER A 25 -4.20 3.06 1.83
C SER A 25 -3.39 4.20 1.20
N ILE A 26 -3.62 4.48 -0.09
CA ILE A 26 -3.03 5.62 -0.83
C ILE A 26 -4.10 6.63 -1.26
N ASP A 27 -5.35 6.43 -0.82
CA ASP A 27 -6.51 7.21 -1.25
C ASP A 27 -7.50 7.31 -0.09
N THR A 28 -7.77 8.53 0.36
CA THR A 28 -8.68 8.79 1.50
C THR A 28 -10.09 8.31 1.25
N ARG A 29 -10.51 8.21 -0.01
CA ARG A 29 -11.85 7.73 -0.42
C ARG A 29 -12.05 6.24 -0.22
N THR A 30 -10.96 5.48 -0.13
CA THR A 30 -10.98 4.02 0.10
C THR A 30 -10.31 3.62 1.41
N LEU A 31 -9.91 4.61 2.21
CA LEU A 31 -9.25 4.39 3.50
C LEU A 31 -10.25 3.81 4.50
N ASN A 32 -9.85 2.75 5.21
CA ASN A 32 -10.60 2.20 6.33
C ASN A 32 -9.97 2.62 7.65
N LYS A 33 -10.80 2.63 8.70
CA LYS A 33 -10.32 2.87 10.05
C LYS A 33 -9.24 1.85 10.43
N GLY A 34 -8.09 2.33 10.87
CA GLY A 34 -6.93 1.51 11.24
C GLY A 34 -5.86 1.40 10.15
N ASP A 35 -6.15 1.82 8.91
CA ASP A 35 -5.18 1.77 7.82
C ASP A 35 -4.04 2.78 8.03
N VAL A 36 -2.88 2.48 7.48
CA VAL A 36 -1.77 3.43 7.34
C VAL A 36 -1.91 4.15 5.99
N TYR A 37 -1.99 5.48 6.02
CA TYR A 37 -2.12 6.27 4.80
C TYR A 37 -0.74 6.65 4.24
N ILE A 38 -0.52 6.37 2.95
CA ILE A 38 0.71 6.72 2.24
C ILE A 38 0.43 7.93 1.34
N ALA A 39 1.05 9.06 1.65
CA ALA A 39 0.89 10.29 0.90
C ALA A 39 1.77 10.27 -0.37
N ILE A 40 1.15 9.93 -1.50
CA ILE A 40 1.82 9.95 -2.81
C ILE A 40 1.67 11.31 -3.46
N LYS A 41 2.78 11.89 -3.93
CA LYS A 41 2.75 13.08 -4.79
C LYS A 41 2.68 12.65 -6.26
N GLY A 42 1.55 12.91 -6.91
CA GLY A 42 1.38 12.76 -8.36
C GLY A 42 1.47 14.09 -9.09
N ASP A 43 1.29 14.06 -10.42
CA ASP A 43 1.40 15.27 -11.26
C ASP A 43 0.28 16.29 -11.00
N ARG A 44 -0.90 15.83 -10.59
CA ARG A 44 -2.10 16.66 -10.39
C ARG A 44 -2.51 16.84 -8.93
N PHE A 45 -2.09 15.93 -8.06
CA PHE A 45 -2.52 15.88 -6.67
C PHE A 45 -1.34 15.53 -5.77
N ASP A 46 -1.22 16.21 -4.64
CA ASP A 46 -0.28 15.86 -3.59
C ASP A 46 -1.05 15.20 -2.44
N GLY A 47 -0.80 13.91 -2.21
CA GLY A 47 -1.46 13.11 -1.17
C GLY A 47 -1.31 13.70 0.24
N HIS A 48 -0.29 14.54 0.46
CA HIS A 48 -0.07 15.22 1.74
C HIS A 48 -1.11 16.33 2.03
N ASP A 49 -1.82 16.81 1.01
CA ASP A 49 -2.89 17.79 1.21
C ASP A 49 -4.13 17.15 1.88
N PHE A 50 -4.17 15.82 1.94
CA PHE A 50 -5.28 15.03 2.48
C PHE A 50 -4.99 14.42 3.85
N ILE A 51 -3.93 14.83 4.55
CA ILE A 51 -3.59 14.26 5.88
C ILE A 51 -4.74 14.41 6.87
N LEU A 52 -5.29 15.62 7.00
CA LEU A 52 -6.42 15.86 7.91
C LEU A 52 -7.67 15.04 7.54
N GLU A 53 -7.90 14.81 6.25
CA GLU A 53 -9.01 13.97 5.79
C GLU A 53 -8.76 12.49 6.13
N ALA A 54 -7.54 12.00 5.91
CA ALA A 54 -7.14 10.65 6.27
C ALA A 54 -7.27 10.40 7.78
N GLU A 55 -6.85 11.36 8.62
CA GLU A 55 -7.05 11.31 10.08
C GLU A 55 -8.54 11.19 10.44
N LYS A 56 -9.39 12.04 9.86
CA LYS A 56 -10.85 12.01 10.09
C LYS A 56 -11.48 10.69 9.66
N ASN A 57 -10.96 10.08 8.59
CA ASN A 57 -11.40 8.77 8.11
C ASN A 57 -10.85 7.60 8.94
N GLY A 58 -10.03 7.89 9.96
CA GLY A 58 -9.55 6.92 10.92
C GLY A 58 -8.21 6.28 10.57
N ALA A 59 -7.36 6.95 9.79
CA ALA A 59 -5.97 6.53 9.61
C ALA A 59 -5.30 6.37 10.97
N LYS A 60 -4.46 5.35 11.13
CA LYS A 60 -3.75 5.07 12.39
C LYS A 60 -2.33 5.64 12.38
N ALA A 61 -1.75 5.82 11.20
CA ALA A 61 -0.42 6.38 11.00
C ALA A 61 -0.25 6.83 9.55
N PHE A 62 0.87 7.51 9.27
CA PHE A 62 1.21 8.02 7.93
C PHE A 62 2.58 7.57 7.42
N ILE A 63 2.71 7.44 6.11
CA ILE A 63 3.99 7.42 5.40
C ILE A 63 4.04 8.64 4.48
N VAL A 64 5.01 9.52 4.67
CA VAL A 64 5.08 10.84 4.03
C VAL A 64 6.48 11.15 3.52
N SER A 65 6.58 12.04 2.51
CA SER A 65 7.86 12.55 2.00
C SER A 65 8.19 13.97 2.41
N LYS A 66 7.34 14.60 3.22
CA LYS A 66 7.59 15.89 3.87
C LYS A 66 7.00 15.87 5.28
N GLN A 67 7.52 16.72 6.16
CA GLN A 67 6.97 16.87 7.51
C GLN A 67 5.50 17.31 7.44
N ILE A 68 4.70 16.78 8.35
CA ILE A 68 3.26 17.03 8.45
C ILE A 68 2.92 17.41 9.89
N GLN A 69 1.82 18.15 10.06
CA GLN A 69 1.27 18.48 11.36
C GLN A 69 0.17 17.48 11.70
N THR A 70 0.41 16.63 12.69
CA THR A 70 -0.47 15.55 13.12
C THR A 70 -0.07 15.12 14.55
N ASP A 71 -1.03 14.61 15.32
CA ASP A 71 -0.77 13.93 16.59
C ASP A 71 -0.58 12.41 16.41
N LEU A 72 -0.81 11.88 15.20
CA LEU A 72 -0.62 10.47 14.87
C LEU A 72 0.84 10.18 14.49
N PRO A 73 1.31 8.95 14.72
CA PRO A 73 2.65 8.57 14.34
C PRO A 73 2.81 8.53 12.82
N TYR A 74 4.01 8.86 12.35
CA TYR A 74 4.32 8.82 10.93
C TYR A 74 5.78 8.48 10.64
N VAL A 75 6.03 7.94 9.44
CA VAL A 75 7.37 7.74 8.91
C VAL A 75 7.64 8.75 7.81
N LEU A 76 8.68 9.56 8.00
CA LEU A 76 9.22 10.45 6.99
C LEU A 76 10.24 9.71 6.14
N VAL A 77 9.95 9.56 4.86
CA VAL A 77 10.83 8.93 3.86
C VAL A 77 11.26 9.94 2.81
N LYS A 78 12.32 9.64 2.05
CA LYS A 78 12.75 10.52 0.96
C LYS A 78 11.75 10.56 -0.21
N ASN A 79 11.12 9.43 -0.51
CA ASN A 79 10.16 9.29 -1.59
C ASN A 79 9.16 8.17 -1.26
N THR A 80 7.86 8.47 -1.25
CA THR A 80 6.81 7.52 -0.89
C THR A 80 6.56 6.44 -1.95
N ILE A 81 6.86 6.69 -3.22
CA ILE A 81 6.79 5.68 -4.29
C ILE A 81 7.90 4.63 -4.09
N ASN A 82 9.14 5.09 -3.87
CA ASN A 82 10.25 4.18 -3.60
C ASN A 82 10.00 3.34 -2.34
N PHE A 83 9.41 3.95 -1.30
CA PHE A 83 8.95 3.21 -0.12
C PHE A 83 7.99 2.08 -0.50
N ILE A 84 6.97 2.36 -1.32
CA ILE A 84 6.02 1.33 -1.74
C ILE A 84 6.74 0.21 -2.49
N GLU A 85 7.66 0.53 -3.40
CA GLU A 85 8.43 -0.46 -4.17
C GLU A 85 9.30 -1.35 -3.26
N GLU A 86 10.06 -0.76 -2.35
CA GLU A 86 10.95 -1.48 -1.43
C GLU A 86 10.16 -2.43 -0.52
N ILE A 87 9.10 -1.94 0.12
CA ILE A 87 8.29 -2.78 1.02
C ILE A 87 7.48 -3.81 0.24
N ALA A 88 7.02 -3.50 -0.97
CA ALA A 88 6.38 -4.46 -1.86
C ALA A 88 7.31 -5.63 -2.23
N ILE A 89 8.57 -5.36 -2.52
CA ILE A 89 9.58 -6.38 -2.81
C ILE A 89 9.82 -7.26 -1.57
N LEU A 90 9.91 -6.66 -0.38
CA LEU A 90 10.07 -7.38 0.88
C LEU A 90 8.87 -8.29 1.17
N ASN A 91 7.65 -7.77 1.05
CA ASN A 91 6.42 -8.55 1.26
C ASN A 91 6.29 -9.65 0.21
N ARG A 92 6.56 -9.36 -1.06
CA ARG A 92 6.55 -10.37 -2.13
C ARG A 92 7.59 -11.47 -1.92
N SER A 93 8.79 -11.13 -1.45
CA SER A 93 9.85 -12.11 -1.18
C SER A 93 9.54 -12.99 0.02
N SER A 94 8.81 -12.44 1.00
CA SER A 94 8.34 -13.16 2.19
C SER A 94 7.05 -13.95 1.96
N PHE A 95 6.35 -13.70 0.85
CA PHE A 95 5.10 -14.36 0.50
C PHE A 95 5.33 -15.78 -0.02
N LYS A 96 4.69 -16.77 0.63
CA LYS A 96 4.86 -18.20 0.30
C LYS A 96 3.80 -18.75 -0.66
N GLY A 97 2.76 -17.97 -0.96
CA GLY A 97 1.69 -18.39 -1.86
C GLY A 97 2.07 -18.32 -3.35
N ASN A 98 1.20 -18.87 -4.19
CA ASN A 98 1.37 -18.83 -5.64
C ASN A 98 1.06 -17.45 -6.20
N VAL A 99 1.93 -16.93 -7.07
CA VAL A 99 1.77 -15.61 -7.72
C VAL A 99 1.66 -15.77 -9.22
N ILE A 100 0.61 -15.21 -9.81
CA ILE A 100 0.33 -15.30 -11.24
C ILE A 100 0.37 -13.90 -11.85
N GLY A 101 1.31 -13.68 -12.78
CA GLY A 101 1.40 -12.46 -13.58
C GLY A 101 0.64 -12.63 -14.90
N ILE A 102 -0.26 -11.69 -15.22
CA ILE A 102 -0.99 -11.67 -16.49
C ILE A 102 -0.54 -10.46 -17.31
N THR A 103 0.08 -10.72 -18.46
CA THR A 103 0.52 -9.70 -19.43
C THR A 103 -0.15 -9.91 -20.79
N GLY A 104 0.02 -8.96 -21.72
CA GLY A 104 -0.54 -8.99 -23.07
C GLY A 104 -1.11 -7.64 -23.50
N THR A 105 -1.28 -7.40 -24.80
CA THR A 105 -1.83 -6.14 -25.32
C THR A 105 -3.32 -6.01 -24.99
N ASN A 106 -4.10 -7.08 -25.18
CA ASN A 106 -5.55 -7.14 -24.92
C ASN A 106 -5.92 -8.29 -23.96
N GLY A 107 -7.11 -8.24 -23.36
CA GLY A 107 -7.67 -9.35 -22.57
C GLY A 107 -7.21 -9.49 -21.11
N LYS A 108 -6.16 -8.76 -20.69
CA LYS A 108 -5.60 -8.83 -19.32
C LYS A 108 -6.64 -8.75 -18.20
N THR A 109 -7.53 -7.77 -18.26
CA THR A 109 -8.56 -7.54 -17.23
C THR A 109 -9.56 -8.70 -17.16
N THR A 110 -10.00 -9.19 -18.33
CA THR A 110 -10.93 -10.32 -18.44
C THR A 110 -10.29 -11.61 -17.93
N SER A 111 -9.06 -11.92 -18.36
CA SER A 111 -8.31 -13.08 -17.89
C SER A 111 -8.07 -13.03 -16.38
N LYS A 112 -7.73 -11.85 -15.83
CA LYS A 112 -7.60 -11.64 -14.37
C LYS A 112 -8.91 -11.95 -13.63
N GLN A 113 -10.05 -11.49 -14.15
CA GLN A 113 -11.34 -11.71 -13.52
C GLN A 113 -11.76 -13.19 -13.56
N ILE A 114 -11.62 -13.86 -14.70
CA ILE A 114 -11.94 -15.28 -14.84
C ILE A 114 -11.07 -16.10 -13.89
N LEU A 115 -9.76 -15.89 -13.93
CA LEU A 115 -8.82 -16.63 -13.10
C LEU A 115 -9.07 -16.42 -11.60
N SER A 116 -9.29 -15.17 -11.18
CA SER A 116 -9.66 -14.86 -9.80
C SER A 116 -10.97 -15.55 -9.41
N THR A 117 -11.99 -15.55 -10.26
CA THR A 117 -13.30 -16.15 -9.92
C THR A 117 -13.18 -17.66 -9.76
N LEU A 118 -12.35 -18.32 -10.55
CA LEU A 118 -12.10 -19.76 -10.44
C LEU A 118 -11.28 -20.08 -9.19
N LEU A 119 -10.16 -19.37 -8.98
CA LEU A 119 -9.26 -19.64 -7.86
C LEU A 119 -9.88 -19.27 -6.51
N SER A 120 -10.68 -18.20 -6.43
CA SER A 120 -11.38 -17.81 -5.20
C SER A 120 -12.37 -18.87 -4.69
N LYS A 121 -12.75 -19.86 -5.50
CA LYS A 121 -13.57 -21.00 -5.05
C LYS A 121 -12.78 -22.06 -4.29
N ILE A 122 -11.45 -22.05 -4.42
CA ILE A 122 -10.57 -23.12 -3.96
C ILE A 122 -9.54 -22.58 -2.95
N HIS A 123 -9.14 -21.31 -3.08
CA HIS A 123 -8.15 -20.65 -2.24
C HIS A 123 -8.55 -19.20 -1.93
N GLU A 124 -8.05 -18.66 -0.81
CA GLU A 124 -8.06 -17.22 -0.59
C GLU A 124 -7.19 -16.54 -1.67
N CYS A 125 -7.75 -15.54 -2.35
CA CYS A 125 -7.12 -14.93 -3.52
C CYS A 125 -7.06 -13.41 -3.41
N HIS A 126 -5.85 -12.87 -3.41
CA HIS A 126 -5.61 -11.45 -3.54
C HIS A 126 -5.48 -11.06 -5.02
N LYS A 127 -6.19 -10.02 -5.46
CA LYS A 127 -6.14 -9.53 -6.84
C LYS A 127 -5.97 -8.02 -6.89
N THR A 128 -5.28 -7.55 -7.92
CA THR A 128 -5.19 -6.12 -8.22
C THR A 128 -6.59 -5.52 -8.41
N GLN A 129 -6.99 -4.58 -7.56
CA GLN A 129 -8.28 -3.90 -7.67
C GLN A 129 -8.33 -2.96 -8.89
N GLY A 130 -9.44 -3.00 -9.64
CA GLY A 130 -9.66 -2.14 -10.82
C GLY A 130 -8.62 -2.30 -11.92
N ASN A 131 -8.16 -1.18 -12.50
CA ASN A 131 -7.15 -1.10 -13.55
C ASN A 131 -5.79 -0.56 -13.01
N LYS A 132 -5.47 -0.81 -11.74
CA LYS A 132 -4.21 -0.37 -11.11
C LYS A 132 -3.01 -1.23 -11.58
N ASN A 133 -2.71 -1.22 -12.87
CA ASN A 133 -1.62 -1.97 -13.52
C ASN A 133 -0.42 -1.11 -13.92
N ASN A 134 -0.33 0.09 -13.37
CA ASN A 134 0.80 1.02 -13.56
C ASN A 134 1.91 0.77 -12.52
N HIS A 135 2.99 1.55 -12.63
CA HIS A 135 4.17 1.47 -11.78
C HIS A 135 3.91 1.68 -10.27
N ILE A 136 2.74 2.24 -9.89
CA ILE A 136 2.33 2.38 -8.47
C ILE A 136 1.38 1.24 -8.06
N GLY A 137 0.46 0.88 -8.94
CA GLY A 137 -0.62 -0.05 -8.66
C GLY A 137 -0.16 -1.49 -8.42
N VAL A 138 0.85 -1.95 -9.17
CA VAL A 138 1.42 -3.29 -8.99
C VAL A 138 2.18 -3.41 -7.66
N PRO A 139 3.15 -2.51 -7.35
CA PRO A 139 3.79 -2.51 -6.04
C PRO A 139 2.81 -2.37 -4.88
N PHE A 140 1.81 -1.49 -4.98
CA PHE A 140 0.82 -1.34 -3.91
C PHE A 140 -0.04 -2.59 -3.68
N CYS A 141 -0.31 -3.38 -4.73
CA CYS A 141 -0.98 -4.67 -4.58
C CYS A 141 -0.09 -5.68 -3.85
N MET A 142 1.22 -5.68 -4.12
CA MET A 142 2.18 -6.55 -3.44
C MET A 142 2.42 -6.11 -1.99
N LEU A 143 2.34 -4.81 -1.71
CA LEU A 143 2.45 -4.23 -0.38
C LEU A 143 1.40 -4.79 0.58
N ASN A 144 0.18 -5.08 0.09
CA ASN A 144 -0.92 -5.60 0.90
C ASN A 144 -1.07 -7.14 0.81
N LEU A 145 -0.01 -7.87 0.46
CA LEU A 145 -0.02 -9.33 0.52
C LEU A 145 -0.02 -9.80 1.97
N THR A 146 -0.99 -10.64 2.32
CA THR A 146 -1.06 -11.34 3.60
C THR A 146 -0.61 -12.79 3.42
N ASN A 147 0.21 -13.29 4.34
CA ASN A 147 0.49 -14.72 4.45
C ASN A 147 -0.65 -15.35 5.27
N SER A 148 -1.76 -15.66 4.60
CA SER A 148 -2.83 -16.50 5.15
C SER A 148 -2.46 -17.98 5.12
#